data_AF-A0AB33KZ32-F1
#
_entry.id   AF-A0AB33KZ32-F1
#
_cell.length_a   1.000
_cell.length_b   1.000
_cell.length_c   1.000
_cell.angle_alpha   90.00
_cell.angle_beta   90.00
_cell.angle_gamma   90.00
#
_symmetry.space_group_name_H-M   'P 1'
#
loop_
_entity.id
_entity.type
_entity.pdbx_description
1 polymer ?
#
loop_
_entity_poly.entity_id
_entity_poly.type
_entity_poly.pdbx_seq_one_letter_code
_entity_poly.pdbx_strand_id
1 'polypeptide(L)'
;MSESITIKEGGNFKRAREYFDNNDCHINLSREIKDSNYFEDFLHYFSDIDNLGMSAYGEGVSYNFLYSMPSLKYLHLHTMYPVDFEKLKELETLSLWWNKKMITNFDKLQNLEHLSITEFDEKDLTKLSALTNLKSLSFKTAKIKSLKGIETLTNLKCVSFGGVRSLTDISDITTLQKLKYLEFDICWKLQDFSSIGELKELEVLKLLDCKNLASIKFVKNMPKLEQLYTLGTTIINDFNTVPAENVPVFFGSQNKKYNKQYPEKEIQEGQKSWGSYL
;
A
#
# COMPACT_ATOMS: atom_id res chain seq x y z
N MET A 1 -8.16 -14.60 -0.89
CA MET A 1 -6.78 -14.74 -0.39
C MET A 1 -6.20 -15.91 -1.13
N SER A 2 -5.11 -15.72 -1.85
CA SER A 2 -4.34 -16.84 -2.40
C SER A 2 -3.90 -17.76 -1.25
N GLU A 3 -3.92 -19.07 -1.48
CA GLU A 3 -3.42 -20.02 -0.49
C GLU A 3 -1.92 -19.77 -0.24
N SER A 4 -1.42 -20.16 0.93
CA SER A 4 0.01 -20.02 1.23
C SER A 4 0.54 -21.18 2.06
N ILE A 5 1.78 -21.58 1.81
CA ILE A 5 2.51 -22.59 2.59
C ILE A 5 3.53 -21.87 3.46
N THR A 6 3.53 -22.18 4.75
CA THR A 6 4.60 -21.74 5.65
C THR A 6 5.64 -22.83 5.83
N ILE A 7 6.86 -22.57 5.37
CA ILE A 7 8.02 -23.44 5.59
C ILE A 7 8.76 -22.95 6.84
N LYS A 8 9.07 -23.89 7.73
CA LYS A 8 9.80 -23.65 8.99
C LYS A 8 11.16 -24.34 8.92
N GLU A 9 12.09 -23.90 9.75
CA GLU A 9 13.33 -24.64 10.01
C GLU A 9 13.04 -26.08 10.44
N GLY A 10 13.81 -27.04 9.90
CA GLY A 10 13.57 -28.48 10.06
C GLY A 10 12.34 -29.03 9.31
N GLY A 11 11.68 -28.20 8.50
CA GLY A 11 10.55 -28.60 7.65
C GLY A 11 10.98 -29.47 6.47
N ASN A 12 10.04 -30.28 5.96
CA ASN A 12 10.30 -31.10 4.78
C ASN A 12 10.12 -30.27 3.49
N PHE A 13 11.22 -29.73 2.96
CA PHE A 13 11.22 -28.92 1.74
C PHE A 13 10.64 -29.65 0.53
N LYS A 14 10.93 -30.96 0.37
CA LYS A 14 10.37 -31.76 -0.74
C LYS A 14 8.85 -31.80 -0.70
N ARG A 15 8.26 -32.07 0.48
CA ARG A 15 6.81 -32.07 0.65
C ARG A 15 6.20 -30.68 0.44
N ALA A 16 6.88 -29.63 0.91
CA ALA A 16 6.43 -28.26 0.67
C ALA A 16 6.46 -27.93 -0.83
N ARG A 17 7.48 -28.40 -1.56
CA ARG A 17 7.60 -28.22 -3.00
C ARG A 17 6.48 -28.94 -3.76
N GLU A 18 6.21 -30.19 -3.41
CA GLU A 18 5.10 -30.96 -3.98
C GLU A 18 3.75 -30.25 -3.76
N TYR A 19 3.52 -29.63 -2.60
CA TYR A 19 2.29 -28.86 -2.39
C TYR A 19 2.27 -27.60 -3.25
N PHE A 20 3.38 -26.86 -3.34
CA PHE A 20 3.49 -25.65 -4.15
C PHE A 20 3.14 -25.91 -5.61
N ASP A 21 3.75 -26.93 -6.21
CA ASP A 21 3.53 -27.30 -7.61
C ASP A 21 2.07 -27.70 -7.90
N ASN A 22 1.32 -28.16 -6.89
CA ASN A 22 -0.06 -28.61 -7.04
C ASN A 22 -1.11 -27.53 -6.75
N ASN A 23 -0.77 -26.43 -6.07
CA ASN A 23 -1.76 -25.49 -5.52
C ASN A 23 -1.53 -24.02 -5.88
N ASP A 24 -0.49 -23.69 -6.68
CA ASP A 24 -0.19 -22.31 -7.12
C ASP A 24 -0.34 -21.27 -5.99
N CYS A 25 0.42 -21.50 -4.92
CA CYS A 25 0.23 -20.84 -3.63
C CYS A 25 1.49 -20.06 -3.20
N HIS A 26 1.35 -19.11 -2.27
CA HIS A 26 2.49 -18.33 -1.82
C HIS A 26 3.43 -19.12 -0.90
N ILE A 27 4.74 -19.00 -1.09
CA ILE A 27 5.73 -19.52 -0.14
C ILE A 27 6.01 -18.48 0.95
N ASN A 28 5.87 -18.88 2.21
CA ASN A 28 6.19 -18.05 3.36
C ASN A 28 7.28 -18.71 4.23
N LEU A 29 8.35 -17.97 4.49
CA LEU A 29 9.35 -18.28 5.49
C LEU A 29 9.00 -17.53 6.77
N SER A 30 8.70 -18.24 7.85
CA SER A 30 8.38 -17.61 9.14
C SER A 30 9.11 -18.29 10.29
N ARG A 31 9.46 -17.50 11.32
CA ARG A 31 10.16 -17.84 12.59
C ARG A 31 11.68 -17.69 12.57
N GLU A 32 12.26 -17.89 13.75
CA GLU A 32 13.70 -17.92 13.99
C GLU A 32 14.37 -19.03 13.16
N ILE A 33 15.39 -18.69 12.38
CA ILE A 33 16.26 -19.61 11.63
C ILE A 33 17.63 -19.59 12.29
N LYS A 34 18.12 -20.76 12.74
CA LYS A 34 19.40 -20.92 13.44
C LYS A 34 20.45 -21.64 12.60
N ASP A 35 20.00 -22.54 11.73
CA ASP A 35 20.80 -23.30 10.80
C ASP A 35 21.27 -22.42 9.65
N SER A 36 22.60 -22.29 9.54
CA SER A 36 23.26 -21.54 8.47
C SER A 36 23.01 -22.13 7.09
N ASN A 37 22.71 -23.44 6.98
CA ASN A 37 22.49 -24.13 5.72
C ASN A 37 21.04 -24.04 5.23
N TYR A 38 20.12 -23.53 6.06
CA TYR A 38 18.70 -23.49 5.75
C TYR A 38 18.39 -22.84 4.39
N PHE A 39 19.08 -21.74 4.07
CA PHE A 39 18.85 -21.02 2.81
C PHE A 39 19.47 -21.74 1.61
N GLU A 40 20.56 -22.50 1.78
CA GLU A 40 21.11 -23.33 0.71
C GLU A 40 20.14 -24.46 0.36
N ASP A 41 19.61 -25.15 1.37
CA ASP A 41 18.58 -26.17 1.20
C ASP A 41 17.31 -25.58 0.60
N PHE A 42 16.86 -24.41 1.08
CA PHE A 42 15.71 -23.72 0.51
C PHE A 42 15.90 -23.42 -0.98
N LEU A 43 17.05 -22.87 -1.38
CA LEU A 43 17.37 -22.56 -2.77
C LEU A 43 17.40 -23.82 -3.66
N HIS A 44 17.79 -24.97 -3.11
CA HIS A 44 17.76 -26.24 -3.86
C HIS A 44 16.35 -26.60 -4.34
N TYR A 45 15.31 -26.26 -3.56
CA TYR A 45 13.92 -26.60 -3.88
C TYR A 45 13.11 -25.44 -4.46
N PHE A 46 13.48 -24.19 -4.19
CA PHE A 46 12.62 -23.03 -4.42
C PHE A 46 13.32 -21.84 -5.11
N SER A 47 14.49 -22.04 -5.74
CA SER A 47 15.17 -20.94 -6.45
C SER A 47 14.43 -20.42 -7.68
N ASP A 48 13.51 -21.21 -8.24
CA ASP A 48 12.73 -20.93 -9.45
C ASP A 48 11.38 -20.25 -9.18
N ILE A 49 10.95 -20.14 -7.93
CA ILE A 49 9.65 -19.51 -7.60
C ILE A 49 9.67 -18.02 -7.86
N ASP A 50 8.50 -17.47 -8.17
CA ASP A 50 8.31 -16.06 -8.44
C ASP A 50 7.73 -15.26 -7.27
N ASN A 51 7.36 -15.94 -6.18
CA ASN A 51 6.69 -15.32 -5.06
C ASN A 51 7.26 -15.83 -3.73
N LEU A 52 7.60 -14.90 -2.84
CA LEU A 52 8.15 -15.24 -1.54
C LEU A 52 7.70 -14.23 -0.48
N GLY A 53 7.22 -14.73 0.66
CA GLY A 53 7.06 -13.95 1.87
C GLY A 53 8.08 -14.36 2.93
N MET A 54 8.63 -13.38 3.62
CA MET A 54 9.66 -13.56 4.63
C MET A 54 9.35 -12.75 5.89
N SER A 55 9.14 -13.48 6.97
CA SER A 55 9.08 -12.96 8.34
C SER A 55 10.13 -13.63 9.23
N ALA A 56 11.14 -14.26 8.62
CA ALA A 56 12.19 -14.97 9.32
C ALA A 56 13.26 -14.02 9.90
N TYR A 57 13.79 -14.38 11.07
CA TYR A 57 14.81 -13.66 11.83
C TYR A 57 15.79 -14.65 12.47
N GLY A 58 16.91 -14.19 13.03
CA GLY A 58 17.93 -15.05 13.66
C GLY A 58 19.36 -14.51 13.52
N GLU A 59 20.30 -14.97 14.34
CA GLU A 59 21.67 -14.43 14.38
C GLU A 59 22.48 -14.69 13.10
N GLY A 60 22.08 -15.65 12.26
CA GLY A 60 22.74 -16.01 11.00
C GLY A 60 21.98 -15.63 9.72
N VAL A 61 20.85 -14.92 9.83
CA VAL A 61 20.02 -14.64 8.65
C VAL A 61 20.62 -13.52 7.80
N SER A 62 20.73 -13.77 6.49
CA SER A 62 21.05 -12.79 5.47
C SER A 62 20.03 -12.87 4.35
N TYR A 63 19.66 -11.73 3.77
CA TYR A 63 18.79 -11.70 2.59
C TYR A 63 19.54 -11.91 1.27
N ASN A 64 20.84 -12.22 1.30
CA ASN A 64 21.64 -12.45 0.09
C ASN A 64 21.16 -13.63 -0.76
N PHE A 65 20.55 -14.65 -0.15
CA PHE A 65 20.02 -15.79 -0.90
C PHE A 65 18.93 -15.37 -1.91
N LEU A 66 18.20 -14.26 -1.65
CA LEU A 66 17.22 -13.70 -2.58
C LEU A 66 17.84 -13.35 -3.93
N TYR A 67 19.12 -13.01 -3.96
CA TYR A 67 19.83 -12.67 -5.21
C TYR A 67 20.08 -13.89 -6.10
N SER A 68 19.84 -15.10 -5.58
CA SER A 68 19.91 -16.37 -6.31
C SER A 68 18.54 -16.84 -6.79
N MET A 69 17.51 -15.98 -6.75
CA MET A 69 16.14 -16.28 -7.16
C MET A 69 15.76 -15.46 -8.41
N PRO A 70 16.16 -15.87 -9.62
CA PRO A 70 16.03 -15.05 -10.83
C PRO A 70 14.58 -14.83 -11.28
N SER A 71 13.65 -15.68 -10.86
CA SER A 71 12.23 -15.57 -11.22
C SER A 71 11.42 -14.69 -10.27
N LEU A 72 12.03 -14.16 -9.19
CA LEU A 72 11.31 -13.51 -8.09
C LEU A 72 10.66 -12.19 -8.54
N LYS A 73 9.32 -12.17 -8.55
CA LYS A 73 8.48 -11.02 -8.94
C LYS A 73 7.66 -10.45 -7.79
N TYR A 74 7.26 -11.30 -6.84
CA TYR A 74 6.53 -10.92 -5.64
C TYR A 74 7.42 -11.17 -4.41
N LEU A 75 7.64 -10.13 -3.61
CA LEU A 75 8.37 -10.26 -2.36
C LEU A 75 7.63 -9.56 -1.22
N HIS A 76 7.43 -10.28 -0.12
CA HIS A 76 7.06 -9.70 1.16
C HIS A 76 8.22 -9.85 2.16
N LEU A 77 8.68 -8.78 2.81
CA LEU A 77 9.76 -8.87 3.79
C LEU A 77 9.62 -7.93 4.98
N HIS A 78 10.04 -8.37 6.16
CA HIS A 78 10.37 -7.45 7.25
C HIS A 78 11.86 -7.08 7.17
N THR A 79 12.23 -5.87 6.75
CA THR A 79 13.65 -5.49 6.55
C THR A 79 14.45 -5.38 7.85
N MET A 80 14.84 -6.54 8.40
CA MET A 80 15.66 -6.67 9.60
C MET A 80 17.16 -6.77 9.28
N TYR A 81 17.50 -7.15 8.05
CA TYR A 81 18.88 -7.30 7.55
C TYR A 81 19.07 -6.48 6.26
N PRO A 82 20.32 -6.15 5.89
CA PRO A 82 20.60 -5.39 4.68
C PRO A 82 20.05 -6.05 3.40
N VAL A 83 19.45 -5.23 2.53
CA VAL A 83 18.97 -5.61 1.20
C VAL A 83 19.44 -4.57 0.19
N ASP A 84 20.09 -5.07 -0.85
CA ASP A 84 20.44 -4.30 -2.05
C ASP A 84 19.39 -4.56 -3.14
N PHE A 85 18.49 -3.60 -3.34
CA PHE A 85 17.41 -3.73 -4.32
C PHE A 85 17.89 -3.63 -5.77
N GLU A 86 19.15 -3.25 -6.03
CA GLU A 86 19.73 -3.37 -7.37
C GLU A 86 19.76 -4.83 -7.86
N LYS A 87 19.89 -5.78 -6.92
CA LYS A 87 19.91 -7.22 -7.21
C LYS A 87 18.52 -7.84 -7.37
N LEU A 88 17.46 -7.07 -7.13
CA LEU A 88 16.06 -7.54 -7.15
C LEU A 88 15.21 -6.76 -8.16
N LYS A 89 15.80 -6.36 -9.28
CA LYS A 89 15.19 -5.48 -10.30
C LYS A 89 13.96 -6.07 -11.01
N GLU A 90 13.77 -7.38 -10.96
CA GLU A 90 12.65 -8.08 -11.61
C GLU A 90 11.36 -8.04 -10.77
N LEU A 91 11.40 -7.46 -9.57
CA LEU A 91 10.22 -7.33 -8.71
C LEU A 91 9.14 -6.46 -9.37
N GLU A 92 7.94 -7.01 -9.45
CA GLU A 92 6.71 -6.35 -9.90
C GLU A 92 5.83 -5.96 -8.70
N THR A 93 5.85 -6.77 -7.63
CA THR A 93 5.11 -6.53 -6.39
C THR A 93 6.01 -6.64 -5.17
N LEU A 94 5.98 -5.61 -4.32
CA LEU A 94 6.79 -5.55 -3.11
C LEU A 94 5.96 -5.10 -1.92
N SER A 95 6.00 -5.90 -0.86
CA SER A 95 5.48 -5.52 0.45
C SER A 95 6.62 -5.55 1.46
N LEU A 96 6.83 -4.47 2.21
CA LEU A 96 7.86 -4.50 3.25
C LEU A 96 7.53 -3.71 4.50
N TRP A 97 8.11 -4.11 5.62
CA TRP A 97 8.42 -3.14 6.68
C TRP A 97 9.64 -2.35 6.27
N TRP A 98 9.55 -1.02 6.35
CA TRP A 98 10.62 -0.12 5.97
C TRP A 98 11.67 0.01 7.06
N ASN A 99 12.94 -0.05 6.67
CA ASN A 99 14.07 0.26 7.52
C ASN A 99 15.15 0.94 6.68
N LYS A 100 15.16 2.27 6.70
CA LYS A 100 16.09 3.08 5.87
C LYS A 100 17.57 2.80 6.11
N LYS A 101 17.96 2.13 7.21
CA LYS A 101 19.35 1.72 7.46
C LYS A 101 19.71 0.41 6.78
N MET A 102 18.72 -0.41 6.43
CA MET A 102 18.89 -1.74 5.84
C MET A 102 18.60 -1.77 4.34
N ILE A 103 18.11 -0.68 3.75
CA ILE A 103 17.68 -0.63 2.36
C ILE A 103 18.66 0.22 1.55
N THR A 104 19.23 -0.34 0.48
CA THR A 104 20.01 0.40 -0.51
C THR A 104 19.44 0.21 -1.92
N ASN A 105 19.71 1.17 -2.81
CA ASN A 105 19.34 1.12 -4.24
C ASN A 105 17.85 0.88 -4.51
N PHE A 106 16.98 1.38 -3.64
CA PHE A 106 15.52 1.23 -3.79
C PHE A 106 15.00 1.84 -5.09
N ASP A 107 15.66 2.88 -5.60
CA ASP A 107 15.38 3.54 -6.87
C ASP A 107 15.61 2.64 -8.10
N LYS A 108 16.24 1.47 -7.95
CA LYS A 108 16.51 0.53 -9.06
C LYS A 108 15.35 -0.40 -9.41
N LEU A 109 14.27 -0.41 -8.63
CA LEU A 109 13.08 -1.25 -8.84
C LEU A 109 12.19 -0.71 -9.97
N GLN A 110 12.74 -0.61 -11.17
CA GLN A 110 12.08 0.03 -12.32
C GLN A 110 10.88 -0.78 -12.83
N ASN A 111 10.80 -2.09 -12.57
CA ASN A 111 9.66 -2.93 -12.97
C ASN A 111 8.53 -2.94 -11.93
N LEU A 112 8.69 -2.25 -10.80
CA LEU A 112 7.75 -2.34 -9.68
C LEU A 112 6.43 -1.63 -10.02
N GLU A 113 5.33 -2.38 -9.93
CA GLU A 113 3.98 -1.90 -10.21
C GLU A 113 3.15 -1.75 -8.94
N HIS A 114 3.42 -2.58 -7.92
CA HIS A 114 2.64 -2.62 -6.69
C HIS A 114 3.54 -2.55 -5.46
N LEU A 115 3.35 -1.51 -4.64
CA LEU A 115 4.17 -1.28 -3.46
C LEU A 115 3.32 -1.07 -2.21
N SER A 116 3.55 -1.91 -1.20
CA SER A 116 2.96 -1.75 0.13
C SER A 116 4.05 -1.60 1.19
N ILE A 117 4.04 -0.49 1.93
CA ILE A 117 5.04 -0.22 2.96
C ILE A 117 4.40 -0.12 4.34
N THR A 118 4.97 -0.81 5.32
CA THR A 118 4.68 -0.63 6.74
C THR A 118 5.78 0.20 7.39
N GLU A 119 5.39 1.18 8.21
CA GLU A 119 6.30 2.07 8.95
C GLU A 119 7.28 2.88 8.09
N PHE A 120 6.79 3.52 7.03
CA PHE A 120 7.63 4.41 6.22
C PHE A 120 8.09 5.64 7.03
N ASP A 121 9.38 5.71 7.34
CA ASP A 121 9.96 6.68 8.28
C ASP A 121 10.82 7.77 7.62
N GLU A 122 10.56 8.03 6.34
CA GLU A 122 11.11 9.16 5.58
C GLU A 122 10.30 10.45 5.81
N LYS A 123 10.90 11.59 5.45
CA LYS A 123 10.25 12.92 5.58
C LYS A 123 9.16 13.16 4.52
N ASP A 124 9.34 12.59 3.34
CA ASP A 124 8.54 12.74 2.12
C ASP A 124 8.73 11.49 1.23
N LEU A 125 8.15 11.49 0.02
CA LEU A 125 8.15 10.36 -0.91
C LEU A 125 9.31 10.40 -1.92
N THR A 126 10.32 11.26 -1.74
CA THR A 126 11.44 11.39 -2.69
C THR A 126 12.23 10.09 -2.89
N LYS A 127 12.22 9.17 -1.92
CA LYS A 127 12.81 7.83 -2.06
C LYS A 127 12.10 6.92 -3.06
N LEU A 128 10.86 7.26 -3.43
CA LEU A 128 10.03 6.47 -4.32
C LEU A 128 9.94 7.08 -5.72
N SER A 129 10.47 8.28 -5.96
CA SER A 129 10.22 9.05 -7.19
C SER A 129 10.78 8.44 -8.47
N ALA A 130 11.72 7.48 -8.35
CA ALA A 130 12.24 6.74 -9.50
C ALA A 130 11.31 5.60 -9.95
N LEU A 131 10.31 5.22 -9.15
CA LEU A 131 9.45 4.04 -9.36
C LEU A 131 8.26 4.37 -10.26
N THR A 132 8.54 4.93 -11.43
CA THR A 132 7.53 5.55 -12.31
C THR A 132 6.51 4.57 -12.92
N ASN A 133 6.76 3.26 -12.82
CA ASN A 133 5.84 2.21 -13.26
C ASN A 133 4.80 1.82 -12.18
N LEU A 134 4.85 2.41 -10.99
CA LEU A 134 3.89 2.13 -9.93
C LEU A 134 2.45 2.42 -10.38
N LYS A 135 1.59 1.41 -10.24
CA LYS A 135 0.14 1.44 -10.44
C LYS A 135 -0.59 1.51 -9.10
N SER A 136 -0.03 0.92 -8.04
CA SER A 136 -0.58 1.03 -6.69
C SER A 136 0.49 1.28 -5.62
N LEU A 137 0.13 2.14 -4.66
CA LEU A 137 0.99 2.51 -3.54
C LEU A 137 0.19 2.57 -2.24
N SER A 138 0.51 1.72 -1.27
CA SER A 138 -0.14 1.73 0.03
C SER A 138 0.85 1.86 1.18
N PHE A 139 0.50 2.68 2.16
CA PHE A 139 1.18 2.76 3.43
C PHE A 139 0.26 2.24 4.53
N LYS A 140 0.74 1.34 5.39
CA LYS A 140 0.01 1.00 6.62
C LYS A 140 0.18 2.11 7.68
N THR A 141 1.40 2.61 7.79
CA THR A 141 1.79 3.74 8.63
C THR A 141 2.93 4.49 7.95
N ALA A 142 2.86 5.82 7.93
CA ALA A 142 3.93 6.65 7.40
C ALA A 142 4.14 7.92 8.24
N LYS A 143 5.39 8.32 8.42
CA LYS A 143 5.81 9.51 9.19
C LYS A 143 6.19 10.70 8.30
N ILE A 144 5.58 10.77 7.11
CA ILE A 144 5.78 11.85 6.14
C ILE A 144 5.08 13.14 6.55
N LYS A 145 5.59 14.28 6.07
CA LYS A 145 5.02 15.63 6.27
C LYS A 145 4.45 16.24 4.98
N SER A 146 4.94 15.80 3.82
CA SER A 146 4.45 16.18 2.49
C SER A 146 4.46 14.97 1.55
N LEU A 147 3.81 15.10 0.41
CA LEU A 147 3.79 14.06 -0.64
C LEU A 147 4.89 14.22 -1.68
N LYS A 148 5.72 15.27 -1.59
CA LYS A 148 6.88 15.51 -2.47
C LYS A 148 7.62 14.23 -2.88
N GLY A 149 7.82 14.06 -4.17
CA GLY A 149 8.30 12.86 -4.85
C GLY A 149 7.19 12.11 -5.59
N ILE A 150 5.93 12.22 -5.14
CA ILE A 150 4.79 11.54 -5.78
C ILE A 150 4.49 12.07 -7.17
N GLU A 151 4.90 13.31 -7.48
CA GLU A 151 4.61 13.98 -8.74
C GLU A 151 5.15 13.26 -9.98
N THR A 152 6.11 12.36 -9.77
CA THR A 152 6.71 11.51 -10.78
C THR A 152 5.91 10.23 -11.07
N LEU A 153 5.04 9.82 -10.15
CA LEU A 153 4.35 8.52 -10.14
C LEU A 153 3.03 8.56 -10.91
N THR A 154 3.05 9.15 -12.11
CA THR A 154 1.85 9.49 -12.90
C THR A 154 1.04 8.29 -13.40
N ASN A 155 1.54 7.06 -13.23
CA ASN A 155 0.85 5.81 -13.56
C ASN A 155 -0.01 5.26 -12.41
N LEU A 156 0.03 5.89 -11.22
CA LEU A 156 -0.75 5.47 -10.07
C LEU A 156 -2.26 5.52 -10.36
N LYS A 157 -2.93 4.42 -10.07
CA LYS A 157 -4.39 4.25 -10.10
C LYS A 157 -4.98 4.16 -8.70
N CYS A 158 -4.20 3.67 -7.73
CA CYS A 158 -4.64 3.44 -6.35
C CYS A 158 -3.59 3.93 -5.36
N VAL A 159 -4.00 4.80 -4.44
CA VAL A 159 -3.12 5.25 -3.35
C VAL A 159 -3.85 5.20 -2.01
N SER A 160 -3.21 4.60 -1.01
CA SER A 160 -3.72 4.56 0.35
C SER A 160 -2.65 5.03 1.33
N PHE A 161 -2.96 6.06 2.09
CA PHE A 161 -2.11 6.65 3.10
C PHE A 161 -2.63 6.32 4.50
N GLY A 162 -2.22 5.18 5.02
CA GLY A 162 -2.52 4.77 6.40
C GLY A 162 -1.60 5.45 7.41
N GLY A 163 -2.18 5.90 8.53
CA GLY A 163 -1.41 6.35 9.69
C GLY A 163 -0.62 7.65 9.49
N VAL A 164 -0.96 8.50 8.52
CA VAL A 164 -0.22 9.72 8.16
C VAL A 164 -0.52 10.91 9.07
N ARG A 165 -0.28 10.71 10.37
CA ARG A 165 -0.64 11.66 11.45
C ARG A 165 0.03 13.03 11.34
N SER A 166 1.17 13.12 10.64
CA SER A 166 2.02 14.32 10.56
C SER A 166 1.93 15.05 9.23
N LEU A 167 1.17 14.54 8.26
CA LEU A 167 1.00 15.12 6.93
C LEU A 167 0.28 16.46 7.03
N THR A 168 0.81 17.49 6.37
CA THR A 168 0.26 18.85 6.39
C THR A 168 0.04 19.45 5.01
N ASP A 169 0.60 18.84 3.96
CA ASP A 169 0.50 19.30 2.58
C ASP A 169 0.38 18.12 1.63
N ILE A 170 -0.56 18.21 0.70
CA ILE A 170 -0.83 17.21 -0.34
C ILE A 170 -0.88 17.82 -1.74
N SER A 171 -0.42 19.06 -1.92
CA SER A 171 -0.46 19.78 -3.20
C SER A 171 0.25 19.05 -4.34
N ASP A 172 1.27 18.22 -4.03
CA ASP A 172 2.00 17.41 -5.01
C ASP A 172 1.11 16.34 -5.72
N ILE A 173 -0.04 15.98 -5.14
CA ILE A 173 -0.91 14.91 -5.67
C ILE A 173 -1.58 15.27 -7.00
N THR A 174 -1.67 16.55 -7.34
CA THR A 174 -2.43 17.09 -8.48
C THR A 174 -1.95 16.56 -9.83
N THR A 175 -0.74 16.01 -9.90
CA THR A 175 -0.17 15.38 -11.09
C THR A 175 -0.72 13.98 -11.39
N LEU A 176 -1.37 13.32 -10.42
CA LEU A 176 -1.84 11.94 -10.53
C LEU A 176 -3.18 11.83 -11.29
N GLN A 177 -3.20 12.27 -12.54
CA GLN A 177 -4.42 12.39 -13.35
C GLN A 177 -5.07 11.04 -13.74
N LYS A 178 -4.39 9.91 -13.50
CA LYS A 178 -4.93 8.54 -13.70
C LYS A 178 -5.50 7.92 -12.42
N LEU A 179 -5.44 8.63 -11.29
CA LEU A 179 -5.83 8.11 -9.99
C LEU A 179 -7.35 7.88 -9.94
N LYS A 180 -7.74 6.67 -9.55
CA LYS A 180 -9.14 6.24 -9.42
C LYS A 180 -9.56 6.01 -7.97
N TYR A 181 -8.62 5.60 -7.12
CA TYR A 181 -8.84 5.34 -5.70
C TYR A 181 -7.83 6.11 -4.86
N LEU A 182 -8.34 6.90 -3.91
CA LEU A 182 -7.53 7.63 -2.94
C LEU A 182 -8.10 7.45 -1.53
N GLU A 183 -7.24 7.04 -0.61
CA GLU A 183 -7.58 6.90 0.79
C GLU A 183 -6.55 7.62 1.67
N PHE A 184 -7.06 8.40 2.62
CA PHE A 184 -6.32 8.90 3.75
C PHE A 184 -6.94 8.32 5.02
N ASP A 185 -6.11 7.69 5.84
CA ASP A 185 -6.51 7.13 7.13
C ASP A 185 -5.63 7.68 8.26
N ILE A 186 -6.26 8.02 9.39
CA ILE A 186 -5.61 8.62 10.57
C ILE A 186 -4.77 9.86 10.18
N CYS A 187 -5.33 10.72 9.32
CA CYS A 187 -4.69 11.96 8.86
C CYS A 187 -5.10 13.14 9.76
N TRP A 188 -4.39 13.30 10.88
CA TRP A 188 -4.83 14.22 11.93
C TRP A 188 -4.42 15.67 11.75
N LYS A 189 -3.34 15.98 11.02
CA LYS A 189 -2.85 17.37 10.91
C LYS A 189 -3.28 18.10 9.65
N LEU A 190 -3.58 17.37 8.57
CA LEU A 190 -4.02 17.96 7.33
C LEU A 190 -5.42 18.55 7.48
N GLN A 191 -5.60 19.79 6.99
CA GLN A 191 -6.88 20.48 7.04
C GLN A 191 -7.45 20.75 5.66
N ASP A 192 -6.57 21.15 4.74
CA ASP A 192 -6.90 21.47 3.37
C ASP A 192 -6.69 20.24 2.47
N PHE A 193 -7.80 19.69 2.00
CA PHE A 193 -7.83 18.59 1.04
C PHE A 193 -8.19 19.06 -0.37
N SER A 194 -8.25 20.38 -0.61
CA SER A 194 -8.80 20.97 -1.84
C SER A 194 -8.07 20.55 -3.11
N SER A 195 -6.77 20.27 -3.03
CA SER A 195 -5.95 19.76 -4.15
C SER A 195 -6.50 18.46 -4.74
N ILE A 196 -7.24 17.65 -3.99
CA ILE A 196 -7.89 16.43 -4.49
C ILE A 196 -8.94 16.75 -5.57
N GLY A 197 -9.54 17.95 -5.52
CA GLY A 197 -10.51 18.40 -6.53
C GLY A 197 -9.94 18.54 -7.95
N GLU A 198 -8.62 18.46 -8.12
CA GLU A 198 -7.96 18.45 -9.43
C GLU A 198 -7.90 17.06 -10.07
N LEU A 199 -8.19 15.99 -9.32
CA LEU A 199 -8.15 14.61 -9.79
C LEU A 199 -9.47 14.22 -10.46
N LYS A 200 -9.59 14.50 -11.76
CA LYS A 200 -10.86 14.37 -12.50
C LYS A 200 -11.30 12.92 -12.75
N GLU A 201 -10.37 11.98 -12.69
CA GLU A 201 -10.61 10.54 -12.88
C GLU A 201 -10.91 9.78 -11.59
N LEU A 202 -10.91 10.47 -10.43
CA LEU A 202 -11.11 9.82 -9.14
C LEU A 202 -12.54 9.30 -8.99
N GLU A 203 -12.68 8.01 -8.73
CA GLU A 203 -13.96 7.31 -8.57
C GLU A 203 -14.29 7.10 -7.09
N VAL A 204 -13.27 6.87 -6.24
CA VAL A 204 -13.43 6.61 -4.81
C VAL A 204 -12.48 7.48 -3.99
N LEU A 205 -13.06 8.24 -3.05
CA LEU A 205 -12.33 9.02 -2.06
C LEU A 205 -12.73 8.58 -0.64
N LYS A 206 -11.73 8.18 0.15
CA LYS A 206 -11.92 7.85 1.57
C LYS A 206 -11.08 8.76 2.45
N LEU A 207 -11.76 9.47 3.36
CA LEU A 207 -11.19 10.32 4.39
C LEU A 207 -11.58 9.73 5.75
N LEU A 208 -10.76 8.82 6.26
CA LEU A 208 -11.00 8.07 7.49
C LEU A 208 -10.18 8.68 8.62
N ASP A 209 -10.83 8.95 9.76
CA ASP A 209 -10.18 9.54 10.93
C ASP A 209 -9.39 10.84 10.63
N CYS A 210 -9.89 11.66 9.70
CA CYS A 210 -9.35 12.94 9.28
C CYS A 210 -9.96 14.09 10.10
N LYS A 211 -9.42 14.30 11.31
CA LYS A 211 -10.05 15.13 12.36
C LYS A 211 -10.20 16.62 12.05
N ASN A 212 -9.42 17.16 11.11
CA ASN A 212 -9.36 18.59 10.84
C ASN A 212 -9.84 18.98 9.43
N LEU A 213 -10.67 18.16 8.79
CA LEU A 213 -11.21 18.42 7.45
C LEU A 213 -12.04 19.72 7.44
N ALA A 214 -11.48 20.78 6.85
CA ALA A 214 -12.11 22.10 6.86
C ALA A 214 -13.44 22.15 6.08
N SER A 215 -13.45 21.55 4.89
CA SER A 215 -14.58 21.57 3.96
C SER A 215 -14.42 20.49 2.89
N ILE A 216 -15.51 20.13 2.22
CA ILE A 216 -15.53 19.23 1.05
C ILE A 216 -15.94 19.95 -0.25
N LYS A 217 -15.88 21.28 -0.31
CA LYS A 217 -16.26 22.06 -1.52
C LYS A 217 -15.59 21.59 -2.81
N PHE A 218 -14.37 21.06 -2.73
CA PHE A 218 -13.62 20.55 -3.87
C PHE A 218 -14.29 19.38 -4.58
N VAL A 219 -15.19 18.64 -3.91
CA VAL A 219 -15.94 17.51 -4.47
C VAL A 219 -16.76 17.91 -5.71
N LYS A 220 -17.25 19.16 -5.76
CA LYS A 220 -17.98 19.69 -6.94
C LYS A 220 -17.16 19.65 -8.23
N ASN A 221 -15.84 19.58 -8.11
CA ASN A 221 -14.91 19.58 -9.23
C ASN A 221 -14.54 18.17 -9.71
N MET A 222 -15.18 17.11 -9.17
CA MET A 222 -14.80 15.70 -9.37
C MET A 222 -15.92 14.95 -10.11
N PRO A 223 -16.02 15.07 -11.45
CA PRO A 223 -17.17 14.60 -12.22
C PRO A 223 -17.35 13.08 -12.25
N LYS A 224 -16.29 12.31 -11.92
CA LYS A 224 -16.30 10.85 -11.89
C LYS A 224 -16.40 10.26 -10.47
N LEU A 225 -16.51 11.09 -9.45
CA LEU A 225 -16.56 10.61 -8.07
C LEU A 225 -17.87 9.87 -7.82
N GLU A 226 -17.75 8.57 -7.58
CA GLU A 226 -18.88 7.69 -7.31
C GLU A 226 -19.09 7.48 -5.81
N GLN A 227 -17.99 7.43 -5.04
CA GLN A 227 -18.03 7.12 -3.62
C GLN A 227 -17.17 8.07 -2.79
N LEU A 228 -17.78 8.69 -1.79
CA LEU A 228 -17.15 9.54 -0.78
C LEU A 228 -17.38 8.97 0.62
N TYR A 229 -16.30 8.78 1.37
CA TYR A 229 -16.35 8.33 2.76
C TYR A 229 -15.68 9.37 3.66
N THR A 230 -16.40 9.81 4.69
CA THR A 230 -15.91 10.66 5.79
C THR A 230 -16.27 10.00 7.12
N LEU A 231 -15.61 8.86 7.41
CA LEU A 231 -15.93 7.97 8.54
C LEU A 231 -14.95 8.11 9.70
N GLY A 232 -15.27 7.42 10.81
CA GLY A 232 -14.49 7.48 12.04
C GLY A 232 -14.62 8.86 12.68
N THR A 233 -13.48 9.43 13.07
CA THR A 233 -13.38 10.77 13.68
C THR A 233 -13.36 11.93 12.68
N THR A 234 -13.58 11.66 11.38
CA THR A 234 -13.66 12.72 10.36
C THR A 234 -14.88 13.60 10.57
N ILE A 235 -14.66 14.91 10.67
CA ILE A 235 -15.68 15.95 10.87
C ILE A 235 -15.48 17.01 9.76
N ILE A 236 -16.51 17.28 8.96
CA ILE A 236 -16.54 18.40 8.01
C ILE A 236 -16.82 19.68 8.82
N ASN A 237 -15.81 20.51 9.03
CA ASN A 237 -15.87 21.60 10.01
C ASN A 237 -16.82 22.75 9.61
N ASP A 238 -17.10 22.93 8.32
CA ASP A 238 -18.09 23.90 7.85
C ASP A 238 -19.53 23.36 7.83
N PHE A 239 -19.74 22.10 8.22
CA PHE A 239 -21.01 21.39 8.23
C PHE A 239 -21.76 21.38 6.89
N ASN A 240 -21.08 21.69 5.78
CA ASN A 240 -21.70 21.80 4.47
C ASN A 240 -21.48 20.54 3.62
N THR A 241 -22.53 19.73 3.51
CA THR A 241 -22.52 18.49 2.71
C THR A 241 -23.09 18.67 1.30
N VAL A 242 -23.63 19.84 0.95
CA VAL A 242 -24.14 20.14 -0.40
C VAL A 242 -23.14 19.81 -1.52
N PRO A 243 -21.81 20.01 -1.36
CA PRO A 243 -20.85 19.59 -2.38
C PRO A 243 -20.91 18.11 -2.78
N ALA A 244 -21.42 17.23 -1.92
CA ALA A 244 -21.53 15.79 -2.16
C ALA A 244 -22.93 15.35 -2.62
N GLU A 245 -23.88 16.26 -2.85
CA GLU A 245 -25.28 15.92 -3.14
C GLU A 245 -25.47 15.02 -4.38
N ASN A 246 -24.56 15.13 -5.34
CA ASN A 246 -24.58 14.37 -6.60
C ASN A 246 -23.60 13.18 -6.59
N VAL A 247 -22.93 12.91 -5.47
CA VAL A 247 -22.08 11.71 -5.34
C VAL A 247 -23.02 10.52 -5.06
N PRO A 248 -23.04 9.49 -5.92
CA PRO A 248 -23.94 8.34 -5.78
C PRO A 248 -23.92 7.71 -4.38
N VAL A 249 -22.72 7.57 -3.81
CA VAL A 249 -22.50 6.96 -2.51
C VAL A 249 -21.75 7.93 -1.60
N PHE A 250 -22.43 8.44 -0.57
CA PHE A 250 -21.80 9.29 0.46
C PHE A 250 -22.05 8.73 1.86
N PHE A 251 -20.96 8.36 2.54
CA PHE A 251 -20.95 7.86 3.92
C PHE A 251 -20.25 8.86 4.84
N GLY A 252 -20.99 9.49 5.76
CA GLY A 252 -20.42 10.45 6.72
C GLY A 252 -20.92 10.27 8.14
N SER A 253 -20.08 10.64 9.12
CA SER A 253 -20.40 10.51 10.56
C SER A 253 -21.13 11.72 11.17
N GLN A 254 -21.54 12.73 10.37
CA GLN A 254 -22.11 13.97 10.93
C GLN A 254 -23.64 14.11 10.86
N ASN A 255 -24.25 14.05 12.05
CA ASN A 255 -25.63 14.47 12.35
C ASN A 255 -26.74 13.61 11.71
N LYS A 256 -27.52 12.91 12.56
CA LYS A 256 -28.66 12.06 12.17
C LYS A 256 -29.68 12.75 11.26
N LYS A 257 -29.71 14.09 11.25
CA LYS A 257 -30.62 14.89 10.42
C LYS A 257 -30.21 14.99 8.93
N TYR A 258 -28.92 14.81 8.61
CA TYR A 258 -28.38 15.03 7.26
C TYR A 258 -27.53 13.87 6.72
N ASN A 259 -27.21 12.89 7.57
CA ASN A 259 -26.64 11.63 7.12
C ASN A 259 -27.72 10.71 6.57
N LYS A 260 -27.58 10.28 5.32
CA LYS A 260 -28.26 9.10 4.83
C LYS A 260 -27.52 7.89 5.39
N GLN A 261 -28.05 7.30 6.47
CA GLN A 261 -27.56 6.01 6.96
C GLN A 261 -28.03 4.95 5.98
N TYR A 262 -27.13 4.38 5.19
CA TYR A 262 -27.45 3.18 4.42
C TYR A 262 -27.30 1.94 5.32
N PRO A 263 -28.21 0.95 5.23
CA PRO A 263 -28.05 -0.33 5.90
C PRO A 263 -26.70 -0.97 5.53
N GLU A 264 -26.01 -1.60 6.49
CA GLU A 264 -24.70 -2.29 6.28
C GLU A 264 -24.66 -3.21 5.05
N LYS A 265 -25.80 -3.75 4.64
CA LYS A 265 -25.92 -4.62 3.48
C LYS A 265 -25.78 -3.87 2.13
N GLU A 266 -26.34 -2.66 2.02
CA GLU A 266 -26.22 -1.80 0.83
C GLU A 266 -24.82 -1.20 0.69
N ILE A 267 -24.07 -1.14 1.81
CA ILE A 267 -22.66 -0.76 1.85
C ILE A 267 -21.80 -1.77 1.10
N GLN A 268 -22.14 -3.07 1.12
CA GLN A 268 -21.29 -4.14 0.57
C GLN A 268 -21.52 -4.42 -0.92
N GLU A 269 -22.75 -4.27 -1.43
CA GLU A 269 -23.13 -4.72 -2.78
C GLU A 269 -22.70 -3.75 -3.92
N GLY A 270 -22.25 -2.53 -3.60
CA GLY A 270 -21.78 -1.53 -4.58
C GLY A 270 -20.38 -0.97 -4.32
N GLN A 271 -19.64 -1.52 -3.36
CA GLN A 271 -18.34 -0.99 -2.93
C GLN A 271 -17.21 -1.35 -3.90
N LYS A 272 -16.67 -0.34 -4.59
CA LYS A 272 -15.39 -0.49 -5.29
C LYS A 272 -14.28 -0.47 -4.24
N SER A 273 -13.73 -1.66 -3.95
CA SER A 273 -12.64 -1.82 -2.99
C SER A 273 -11.29 -1.61 -3.65
N TRP A 274 -10.23 -1.41 -2.86
CA TRP A 274 -8.85 -1.33 -3.33
C TRP A 274 -8.49 -2.40 -4.38
N GLY A 275 -8.91 -3.65 -4.13
CA GLY A 275 -8.63 -4.79 -5.00
C GLY A 275 -9.34 -4.76 -6.36
N SER A 276 -10.34 -3.91 -6.57
CA SER A 276 -11.00 -3.75 -7.88
C SER A 276 -10.21 -2.92 -8.89
N TYR A 277 -9.13 -2.29 -8.44
CA TYR A 277 -8.31 -1.39 -9.24
C TYR A 277 -6.83 -1.81 -9.34
N LEU A 278 -6.45 -2.87 -8.61
CA LEU A 278 -5.20 -3.60 -8.78
C LEU A 278 -5.31 -4.44 -10.06
#